data_AF-F2UZ69-F1
#
_entry.id   AF-F2UZ69-F1
#
_cell.length_a   1.000
_cell.length_b   1.000
_cell.length_c   1.000
_cell.angle_alpha   90.00
_cell.angle_beta   90.00
_cell.angle_gamma   90.00
#
_symmetry.space_group_name_H-M   'P 1'
#
loop_
_entity.id
_entity.type
_entity.pdbx_description
1 polymer ?
#
loop_
_entity_poly.entity_id
_entity_poly.type
_entity_poly.pdbx_seq_one_letter_code
_entity_poly.pdbx_strand_id
1 'polypeptide(L)'
;MSSVVQPQTRMKAQRTAKVRVGLWDLVRAELTRSRRTFTWGVIGATLIFTVHTIILANASISSGVVTELQWNGNALAWMHMYAGGFAVPLGLLTGAMAQWREQRWRQGGTAWRAVAPRRVAGARLVVLSLSALACQVALVAPVVGHALIVGNGWGPWDRYLLFATYMWIVVTGACAWGMAAFHVLRVVSVGVAPVLGFVWSVAGVVQAERSNWWMLPWAWTARVPLPLLGVHGSSVLLEADSPVWDYPLLPGFLLTIGLTLAGIGLAVLCGASGGAGASASSVSRLSRLLPGGRDAVDDQSETVSVQSPEQAPGARPRSIPIRRATPTTRMARVPGPRSAILAMAGVLPWIVWAVLAILLLAFLGVLHTVYPPGYGQSFLELMGVPVAAALVGITVWGRFQPAWRALITRRGAGAILTSAAVLSGFFLIPVLGASWGMTVLGDTLTRTDPTLPAVTGPVYGFMVMPAVAFMIAAVSLAVALSTRIVVAIVLNIILVIMGLLIGGNEVLAATWLWRLAPWGWMSIAHQFPERWLMIVVLSLLIGSVAMGTAALGARRAAIRD
;
A
#
# COMPACT_ATOMS: atom_id res chain seq x y z
N MET A 1 30.86 -33.17 62.97
CA MET A 1 30.01 -33.72 61.89
C MET A 1 29.73 -32.59 60.90
N SER A 2 30.32 -32.67 59.71
CA SER A 2 30.21 -31.65 58.66
C SER A 2 29.02 -32.00 57.75
N SER A 3 27.99 -31.16 57.69
CA SER A 3 26.90 -31.29 56.72
C SER A 3 27.28 -30.55 55.44
N VAL A 4 27.70 -31.33 54.45
CA VAL A 4 27.95 -30.87 53.09
C VAL A 4 26.62 -30.43 52.47
N VAL A 5 26.43 -29.12 52.31
CA VAL A 5 25.35 -28.56 51.50
C VAL A 5 25.72 -28.77 50.03
N GLN A 6 25.09 -29.76 49.39
CA GLN A 6 25.17 -29.95 47.94
C GLN A 6 24.62 -28.71 47.22
N PRO A 7 25.35 -28.14 46.23
CA PRO A 7 24.82 -27.07 45.41
C PRO A 7 23.72 -27.65 44.52
N GLN A 8 22.48 -27.23 44.73
CA GLN A 8 21.39 -27.56 43.82
C GLN A 8 21.77 -27.11 42.41
N THR A 9 21.92 -28.08 41.51
CA THR A 9 22.19 -27.85 40.10
C THR A 9 21.17 -26.88 39.51
N ARG A 10 21.67 -25.83 38.85
CA ARG A 10 20.92 -24.77 38.12
C ARG A 10 19.73 -25.28 37.29
N MET A 11 19.73 -26.55 36.87
CA MET A 11 18.63 -27.22 36.18
C MET A 11 17.33 -27.34 36.98
N LYS A 12 17.37 -27.51 38.31
CA LYS A 12 16.14 -27.67 39.11
C LYS A 12 15.43 -26.34 39.37
N ALA A 13 16.16 -25.25 39.57
CA ALA A 13 15.59 -23.90 39.68
C ALA A 13 14.96 -23.41 38.36
N GLN A 14 15.44 -23.92 37.22
CA GLN A 14 14.91 -23.58 35.89
C GLN A 14 13.60 -24.33 35.54
N ARG A 15 13.23 -25.35 36.31
CA ARG A 15 11.99 -26.12 36.12
C ARG A 15 10.77 -25.52 36.85
N THR A 16 10.97 -24.71 37.89
CA THR A 16 9.89 -24.36 38.83
C THR A 16 9.19 -23.02 38.59
N ALA A 17 9.60 -22.23 37.59
CA ALA A 17 8.90 -20.99 37.23
C ALA A 17 8.83 -20.79 35.71
N LYS A 18 8.41 -21.81 34.96
CA LYS A 18 8.01 -21.60 33.58
C LYS A 18 6.60 -21.01 33.58
N VAL A 19 6.48 -19.73 33.95
CA VAL A 19 5.22 -18.96 33.81
C VAL A 19 4.84 -19.04 32.34
N ARG A 20 3.91 -19.95 32.03
CA ARG A 20 3.50 -20.25 30.67
C ARG A 20 2.53 -19.15 30.28
N VAL A 21 3.06 -18.04 29.77
CA VAL A 21 2.27 -16.88 29.33
C VAL A 21 1.12 -17.37 28.44
N GLY A 22 -0.11 -17.05 28.83
CA GLY A 22 -1.31 -17.47 28.11
C GLY A 22 -1.40 -16.81 26.75
N LEU A 23 -2.11 -17.43 25.81
CA LEU A 23 -2.40 -16.79 24.51
C LEU A 23 -3.20 -15.49 24.72
N TRP A 24 -4.11 -15.48 25.68
CA TRP A 24 -4.90 -14.30 26.03
C TRP A 24 -4.05 -13.12 26.51
N ASP A 25 -3.02 -13.37 27.33
CA ASP A 25 -2.09 -12.32 27.77
C ASP A 25 -1.33 -11.71 26.58
N LEU A 26 -0.94 -12.57 25.61
CA LEU A 26 -0.30 -12.12 24.38
C LEU A 26 -1.25 -11.31 23.50
N VAL A 27 -2.51 -11.74 23.38
CA VAL A 27 -3.55 -11.00 22.63
C VAL A 27 -3.81 -9.65 23.29
N ARG A 28 -3.92 -9.59 24.62
CA ARG A 28 -4.10 -8.34 25.37
C ARG A 28 -2.93 -7.39 25.17
N ALA A 29 -1.69 -7.90 25.23
CA ALA A 29 -0.49 -7.13 24.94
C ALA A 29 -0.42 -6.67 23.48
N GLU A 30 -0.90 -7.46 22.54
CA GLU A 30 -0.97 -7.08 21.13
C GLU A 30 -2.06 -6.02 20.87
N LEU A 31 -3.18 -6.09 21.58
CA LEU A 31 -4.26 -5.11 21.52
C LEU A 31 -3.80 -3.73 21.99
N THR A 32 -3.07 -3.66 23.11
CA THR A 32 -2.53 -2.40 23.62
C THR A 32 -1.49 -1.80 22.68
N ARG A 33 -0.61 -2.63 22.11
CA ARG A 33 0.40 -2.20 21.12
C ARG A 33 -0.23 -1.74 19.80
N SER A 34 -1.30 -2.40 19.35
CA SER A 34 -1.94 -2.11 18.07
C SER A 34 -2.85 -0.88 18.10
N ARG A 35 -3.35 -0.45 19.26
CA ARG A 35 -4.38 0.60 19.41
C ARG A 35 -4.11 1.91 18.63
N ARG A 36 -2.85 2.35 18.51
CA ARG A 36 -2.46 3.59 17.78
C ARG A 36 -1.81 3.34 16.42
N THR A 37 -2.05 2.17 15.86
CA THR A 37 -1.44 1.68 14.62
C THR A 37 -2.47 1.56 13.51
N PHE A 38 -1.98 1.33 12.30
CA PHE A 38 -2.84 1.24 11.12
C PHE A 38 -3.86 0.09 11.21
N THR A 39 -3.60 -0.96 12.00
CA THR A 39 -4.54 -2.07 12.26
C THR A 39 -5.94 -1.61 12.65
N TRP A 40 -6.06 -0.58 13.48
CA TRP A 40 -7.38 -0.01 13.83
C TRP A 40 -7.75 1.19 12.97
N GLY A 41 -6.76 1.84 12.34
CA GLY A 41 -6.98 2.93 11.39
C GLY A 41 -7.73 2.50 10.13
N VAL A 42 -7.64 1.22 9.73
CA VAL A 42 -8.37 0.66 8.58
C VAL A 42 -9.89 0.71 8.74
N ILE A 43 -10.40 0.72 9.99
CA ILE A 43 -11.83 0.90 10.27
C ILE A 43 -12.29 2.28 9.81
N GLY A 44 -11.51 3.32 10.10
CA GLY A 44 -11.80 4.68 9.64
C GLY A 44 -11.78 4.79 8.12
N ALA A 45 -10.82 4.13 7.46
CA ALA A 45 -10.79 4.06 5.99
C ALA A 45 -12.01 3.34 5.41
N THR A 46 -12.44 2.26 6.06
CA THR A 46 -13.65 1.51 5.66
C THR A 46 -14.89 2.38 5.84
N LEU A 47 -15.01 3.11 6.94
CA LEU A 47 -16.15 4.00 7.19
C LEU A 47 -16.23 5.14 6.16
N ILE A 48 -15.09 5.75 5.80
CA ILE A 48 -15.03 6.76 4.73
C ILE A 48 -15.51 6.17 3.41
N PHE A 49 -15.04 4.96 3.08
CA PHE A 49 -15.49 4.23 1.90
C PHE A 49 -17.00 3.98 1.93
N THR A 50 -17.55 3.50 3.06
CA THR A 50 -18.99 3.25 3.23
C THR A 50 -19.81 4.52 3.02
N VAL A 51 -19.44 5.62 3.68
CA VAL A 51 -20.12 6.91 3.51
C VAL A 51 -20.10 7.33 2.05
N HIS A 52 -18.98 7.14 1.37
CA HIS A 52 -18.87 7.46 -0.04
C HIS A 52 -19.76 6.58 -0.92
N THR A 53 -19.88 5.27 -0.64
CA THR A 53 -20.83 4.40 -1.37
C THR A 53 -22.28 4.82 -1.20
N ILE A 54 -22.66 5.31 -0.01
CA ILE A 54 -24.00 5.86 0.23
C ILE A 54 -24.22 7.13 -0.60
N ILE A 55 -23.23 8.03 -0.66
CA ILE A 55 -23.30 9.25 -1.48
C ILE A 55 -23.44 8.90 -2.96
N LEU A 56 -22.64 7.95 -3.47
CA LEU A 56 -22.73 7.46 -4.84
C LEU A 56 -24.10 6.85 -5.14
N ALA A 57 -24.62 6.01 -4.24
CA ALA A 57 -25.95 5.41 -4.39
C ALA A 57 -27.02 6.49 -4.54
N ASN A 58 -27.09 7.43 -3.59
CA ASN A 58 -28.05 8.53 -3.63
C ASN A 58 -27.86 9.42 -4.87
N ALA A 59 -26.62 9.73 -5.23
CA ALA A 59 -26.32 10.57 -6.38
C ALA A 59 -26.68 9.88 -7.71
N SER A 60 -26.45 8.57 -7.84
CA SER A 60 -26.82 7.77 -9.02
C SER A 60 -28.34 7.67 -9.19
N ILE A 61 -29.09 7.55 -8.09
CA ILE A 61 -30.56 7.57 -8.11
C ILE A 61 -31.07 8.97 -8.48
N SER A 62 -30.53 10.01 -7.82
CA SER A 62 -30.96 11.40 -8.05
C SER A 62 -30.70 11.91 -9.47
N SER A 63 -29.71 11.35 -10.15
CA SER A 63 -29.38 11.68 -11.54
C SER A 63 -30.14 10.84 -12.57
N GLY A 64 -31.00 9.91 -12.13
CA GLY A 64 -31.76 9.01 -13.01
C GLY A 64 -30.91 7.93 -13.70
N VAL A 65 -29.64 7.78 -13.32
CA VAL A 65 -28.74 6.76 -13.89
C VAL A 65 -29.12 5.37 -13.44
N VAL A 66 -29.60 5.24 -12.20
CA VAL A 66 -30.15 3.99 -11.67
C VAL A 66 -31.63 4.20 -11.40
N THR A 67 -32.46 3.52 -12.17
CA THR A 67 -33.92 3.49 -12.01
C THR A 67 -34.39 2.30 -11.17
N GLU A 68 -33.63 1.20 -11.19
CA GLU A 68 -33.93 0.00 -10.42
C GLU A 68 -33.45 0.13 -8.97
N LEU A 69 -34.42 0.23 -8.06
CA LEU A 69 -34.20 0.30 -6.62
C LEU A 69 -34.18 -1.11 -6.03
N GLN A 70 -32.99 -1.67 -5.97
CA GLN A 70 -32.73 -3.00 -5.43
C GLN A 70 -32.00 -2.85 -4.07
N TRP A 71 -32.34 -3.66 -3.05
CA TRP A 71 -31.62 -3.74 -1.75
C TRP A 71 -31.37 -2.38 -1.04
N ASN A 72 -32.42 -1.77 -0.46
CA ASN A 72 -32.33 -0.51 0.31
C ASN A 72 -31.76 0.70 -0.47
N GLY A 73 -32.19 0.89 -1.72
CA GLY A 73 -31.77 2.04 -2.53
C GLY A 73 -30.42 1.83 -3.21
N ASN A 74 -30.16 0.61 -3.68
CA ASN A 74 -28.98 0.18 -4.43
C ASN A 74 -27.62 0.33 -3.72
N ALA A 75 -27.61 0.77 -2.47
CA ALA A 75 -26.38 0.97 -1.69
C ALA A 75 -25.55 -0.31 -1.54
N LEU A 76 -26.23 -1.46 -1.51
CA LEU A 76 -25.56 -2.76 -1.45
C LEU A 76 -24.82 -3.10 -2.73
N ALA A 77 -25.42 -2.83 -3.90
CA ALA A 77 -24.75 -3.06 -5.17
C ALA A 77 -23.44 -2.29 -5.19
N TRP A 78 -23.40 -1.02 -4.78
CA TRP A 78 -22.17 -0.23 -4.69
C TRP A 78 -21.11 -0.79 -3.73
N MET A 79 -21.47 -1.66 -2.76
CA MET A 79 -20.48 -2.34 -1.91
C MET A 79 -19.65 -3.38 -2.65
N HIS A 80 -20.03 -3.83 -3.85
CA HIS A 80 -19.19 -4.76 -4.61
C HIS A 80 -17.81 -4.19 -4.92
N MET A 81 -17.65 -2.87 -4.95
CA MET A 81 -16.37 -2.18 -5.02
C MET A 81 -15.48 -2.44 -3.81
N TYR A 82 -16.07 -2.64 -2.63
CA TYR A 82 -15.34 -3.08 -1.45
C TYR A 82 -14.73 -4.47 -1.69
N ALA A 83 -15.54 -5.42 -2.15
CA ALA A 83 -15.10 -6.79 -2.41
C ALA A 83 -14.12 -6.88 -3.59
N GLY A 84 -14.43 -6.19 -4.68
CA GLY A 84 -13.75 -6.27 -5.97
C GLY A 84 -12.55 -5.33 -6.15
N GLY A 85 -12.29 -4.43 -5.20
CA GLY A 85 -11.17 -3.49 -5.32
C GLY A 85 -10.51 -3.05 -4.03
N PHE A 86 -11.16 -3.15 -2.87
CA PHE A 86 -10.65 -2.52 -1.63
C PHE A 86 -10.21 -3.51 -0.56
N ALA A 87 -10.97 -4.58 -0.34
CA ALA A 87 -10.80 -5.49 0.80
C ALA A 87 -9.45 -6.23 0.80
N VAL A 88 -9.07 -6.83 -0.32
CA VAL A 88 -7.80 -7.59 -0.43
C VAL A 88 -6.57 -6.66 -0.34
N PRO A 89 -6.48 -5.53 -1.08
CA PRO A 89 -5.38 -4.58 -0.92
C PRO A 89 -5.20 -4.10 0.52
N LEU A 90 -6.29 -3.72 1.18
CA LEU A 90 -6.24 -3.24 2.56
C LEU A 90 -5.85 -4.32 3.53
N GLY A 91 -6.38 -5.54 3.38
CA GLY A 91 -6.01 -6.67 4.22
C GLY A 91 -4.51 -6.97 4.12
N LEU A 92 -3.99 -7.11 2.89
CA LEU A 92 -2.56 -7.35 2.65
C LEU A 92 -1.68 -6.23 3.22
N LEU A 93 -2.06 -4.97 3.00
CA LEU A 93 -1.35 -3.81 3.56
C LEU A 93 -1.38 -3.82 5.10
N THR A 94 -2.53 -4.10 5.70
CA THR A 94 -2.70 -4.13 7.16
C THR A 94 -1.83 -5.22 7.80
N GLY A 95 -1.79 -6.41 7.19
CA GLY A 95 -0.91 -7.50 7.58
C GLY A 95 0.57 -7.16 7.47
N ALA A 96 0.98 -6.61 6.33
CA ALA A 96 2.37 -6.19 6.09
C ALA A 96 2.80 -5.10 7.08
N MET A 97 1.94 -4.11 7.32
CA MET A 97 2.18 -3.03 8.27
C MET A 97 2.29 -3.51 9.71
N ALA A 98 1.50 -4.52 10.10
CA ALA A 98 1.60 -5.12 11.43
C ALA A 98 2.97 -5.76 11.66
N GLN A 99 3.54 -6.44 10.65
CA GLN A 99 4.90 -6.98 10.74
C GLN A 99 5.98 -5.89 10.65
N TRP A 100 5.80 -4.89 9.79
CA TRP A 100 6.73 -3.78 9.67
C TRP A 100 6.91 -3.02 10.98
N ARG A 101 5.80 -2.75 11.68
CA ARG A 101 5.81 -2.19 13.03
C ARG A 101 6.70 -3.02 13.94
N GLU A 102 6.50 -4.32 13.96
CA GLU A 102 7.21 -5.21 14.88
C GLU A 102 8.69 -5.29 14.55
N GLN A 103 9.08 -5.29 13.28
CA GLN A 103 10.48 -5.21 12.90
C GLN A 103 11.10 -3.87 13.34
N ARG A 104 10.40 -2.75 13.13
CA ARG A 104 10.90 -1.40 13.49
C ARG A 104 11.10 -1.23 15.00
N TRP A 105 10.24 -1.83 15.81
CA TRP A 105 10.26 -1.72 17.27
C TRP A 105 10.89 -2.94 17.97
N ARG A 106 11.69 -3.75 17.25
CA ARG A 106 12.36 -4.96 17.79
C ARG A 106 11.40 -5.90 18.56
N GLN A 107 10.22 -6.09 17.98
CA GLN A 107 9.07 -6.83 18.50
C GLN A 107 8.57 -6.38 19.88
N GLY A 108 8.80 -5.10 20.25
CA GLY A 108 8.39 -4.58 21.55
C GLY A 108 9.01 -5.32 22.73
N GLY A 109 10.22 -5.88 22.54
CA GLY A 109 10.94 -6.63 23.56
C GLY A 109 10.55 -8.11 23.70
N THR A 110 9.54 -8.62 22.98
CA THR A 110 9.19 -10.06 23.02
C THR A 110 10.28 -10.95 22.44
N ALA A 111 11.14 -10.40 21.58
CA ALA A 111 12.32 -11.09 21.05
C ALA A 111 13.33 -11.49 22.15
N TRP A 112 13.33 -10.79 23.29
CA TRP A 112 14.23 -11.05 24.42
C TRP A 112 13.56 -11.85 25.55
N ARG A 113 12.25 -12.12 25.43
CA ARG A 113 11.50 -12.92 26.40
C ARG A 113 11.40 -14.37 25.92
N ALA A 114 11.29 -15.31 26.85
CA ALA A 114 11.15 -16.74 26.55
C ALA A 114 9.75 -17.11 26.03
N VAL A 115 9.28 -16.44 24.98
CA VAL A 115 7.97 -16.67 24.34
C VAL A 115 8.20 -17.24 22.95
N ALA A 116 7.50 -18.32 22.60
CA ALA A 116 7.57 -18.93 21.28
C ALA A 116 7.09 -17.93 20.20
N PRO A 117 7.89 -17.63 19.15
CA PRO A 117 7.52 -16.67 18.11
C PRO A 117 6.18 -16.96 17.42
N ARG A 118 5.85 -18.25 17.27
CA ARG A 118 4.57 -18.74 16.72
C ARG A 118 3.37 -18.23 17.51
N ARG A 119 3.47 -18.17 18.83
CA ARG A 119 2.37 -17.68 19.69
C ARG A 119 2.18 -16.17 19.58
N VAL A 120 3.26 -15.43 19.38
CA VAL A 120 3.21 -13.98 19.14
C VAL A 120 2.58 -13.70 17.77
N ALA A 121 2.94 -14.46 16.74
CA ALA A 121 2.30 -14.38 15.42
C ALA A 121 0.81 -14.74 15.49
N GLY A 122 0.45 -15.79 16.22
CA GLY A 122 -0.95 -16.18 16.45
C GLY A 122 -1.75 -15.09 17.16
N ALA A 123 -1.23 -14.51 18.24
CA ALA A 123 -1.88 -13.39 18.93
C ALA A 123 -2.11 -12.18 18.00
N ARG A 124 -1.17 -11.90 17.11
CA ARG A 124 -1.30 -10.85 16.09
C ARG A 124 -2.38 -11.14 15.06
N LEU A 125 -2.46 -12.38 14.58
CA LEU A 125 -3.52 -12.80 13.66
C LEU A 125 -4.91 -12.67 14.31
N VAL A 126 -5.05 -12.99 15.60
CA VAL A 126 -6.30 -12.77 16.33
C VAL A 126 -6.67 -11.28 16.35
N VAL A 127 -5.73 -10.39 16.69
CA VAL A 127 -5.98 -8.95 16.68
C VAL A 127 -6.32 -8.42 15.29
N LEU A 128 -5.64 -8.92 14.24
CA LEU A 128 -5.94 -8.57 12.86
C LEU A 128 -7.33 -9.05 12.44
N SER A 129 -7.72 -10.27 12.82
CA SER A 129 -9.06 -10.80 12.56
C SER A 129 -10.15 -10.01 13.29
N LEU A 130 -9.91 -9.58 14.54
CA LEU A 130 -10.81 -8.69 15.27
C LEU A 130 -10.95 -7.32 14.58
N SER A 131 -9.85 -6.76 14.09
CA SER A 131 -9.91 -5.51 13.32
C SER A 131 -10.66 -5.68 11.99
N ALA A 132 -10.49 -6.83 11.31
CA ALA A 132 -11.20 -7.16 10.10
C ALA A 132 -12.70 -7.31 10.34
N LEU A 133 -13.10 -7.91 11.47
CA LEU A 133 -14.51 -8.01 11.88
C LEU A 133 -15.11 -6.62 12.15
N ALA A 134 -14.38 -5.76 12.86
CA ALA A 134 -14.81 -4.39 13.10
C ALA A 134 -14.93 -3.57 11.80
N CYS A 135 -14.10 -3.84 10.79
CA CYS A 135 -14.28 -3.28 9.44
C CYS A 135 -15.60 -3.71 8.79
N GLN A 136 -16.03 -4.97 8.95
CA GLN A 136 -17.31 -5.42 8.39
C GLN A 136 -18.49 -4.74 9.07
N VAL A 137 -18.41 -4.52 10.39
CA VAL A 137 -19.41 -3.73 11.11
C VAL A 137 -19.44 -2.29 10.60
N ALA A 138 -18.27 -1.66 10.40
CA ALA A 138 -18.17 -0.31 9.84
C ALA A 138 -18.61 -0.22 8.35
N LEU A 139 -18.67 -1.34 7.64
CA LEU A 139 -19.18 -1.43 6.28
C LEU A 139 -20.71 -1.54 6.25
N VAL A 140 -21.28 -2.48 7.01
CA VAL A 140 -22.71 -2.81 6.92
C VAL A 140 -23.58 -1.91 7.81
N ALA A 141 -23.15 -1.60 9.04
CA ALA A 141 -23.99 -0.87 9.99
C ALA A 141 -24.41 0.53 9.50
N PRO A 142 -23.54 1.36 8.87
CA PRO A 142 -23.96 2.65 8.34
C PRO A 142 -24.97 2.54 7.20
N VAL A 143 -24.89 1.50 6.36
CA VAL A 143 -25.84 1.30 5.26
C VAL A 143 -27.21 0.86 5.77
N VAL A 144 -27.25 -0.08 6.71
CA VAL A 144 -28.51 -0.45 7.37
C VAL A 144 -29.09 0.75 8.13
N GLY A 145 -28.25 1.50 8.85
CA GLY A 145 -28.69 2.71 9.56
C GLY A 145 -29.26 3.77 8.62
N HIS A 146 -28.60 4.06 7.50
CA HIS A 146 -29.10 4.99 6.49
C HIS A 146 -30.41 4.50 5.87
N ALA A 147 -30.52 3.21 5.54
CA ALA A 147 -31.74 2.62 5.00
C ALA A 147 -32.94 2.76 5.96
N LEU A 148 -32.72 2.53 7.25
CA LEU A 148 -33.75 2.72 8.28
C LEU A 148 -34.18 4.19 8.41
N ILE A 149 -33.24 5.14 8.31
CA ILE A 149 -33.54 6.59 8.36
C ILE A 149 -34.39 7.02 7.15
N VAL A 150 -34.08 6.51 5.96
CA VAL A 150 -34.78 6.84 4.70
C VAL A 150 -36.13 6.12 4.59
N GLY A 151 -36.42 5.15 5.47
CA GLY A 151 -37.68 4.41 5.46
C GLY A 151 -37.68 3.19 4.52
N ASN A 152 -36.52 2.78 4.00
CA ASN A 152 -36.36 1.57 3.18
C ASN A 152 -36.40 0.27 4.00
N GLY A 153 -36.47 0.37 5.33
CA GLY A 153 -36.54 -0.76 6.25
C GLY A 153 -35.19 -1.46 6.44
N TRP A 154 -35.26 -2.71 6.92
CA TRP A 154 -34.08 -3.51 7.25
C TRP A 154 -33.38 -4.11 6.04
N GLY A 155 -34.07 -4.15 4.89
CA GLY A 155 -33.63 -4.93 3.74
C GLY A 155 -33.42 -6.41 4.08
N PRO A 156 -32.77 -7.15 3.19
CA PRO A 156 -32.44 -8.58 3.33
C PRO A 156 -31.22 -8.77 4.25
N TRP A 157 -31.51 -8.83 5.54
CA TRP A 157 -30.53 -8.93 6.63
C TRP A 157 -29.65 -10.19 6.57
N ASP A 158 -30.20 -11.28 6.03
CA ASP A 158 -29.53 -12.56 5.85
C ASP A 158 -28.33 -12.42 4.90
N ARG A 159 -28.52 -11.75 3.75
CA ARG A 159 -27.45 -11.52 2.78
C ARG A 159 -26.41 -10.55 3.31
N TYR A 160 -26.81 -9.56 4.12
CA TYR A 160 -25.87 -8.64 4.78
C TYR A 160 -24.94 -9.36 5.75
N LEU A 161 -25.48 -10.26 6.58
CA LEU A 161 -24.67 -11.05 7.50
C LEU A 161 -23.77 -12.05 6.78
N LEU A 162 -24.29 -12.73 5.75
CA LEU A 162 -23.49 -13.64 4.92
C LEU A 162 -22.34 -12.90 4.23
N PHE A 163 -22.63 -11.75 3.63
CA PHE A 163 -21.63 -10.90 3.00
C PHE A 163 -20.57 -10.42 3.99
N ALA A 164 -20.99 -9.87 5.15
CA ALA A 164 -20.08 -9.44 6.20
C ALA A 164 -19.20 -10.59 6.71
N THR A 165 -19.78 -11.76 6.97
CA THR A 165 -19.04 -12.94 7.44
C THR A 165 -18.03 -13.41 6.40
N TYR A 166 -18.43 -13.44 5.13
CA TYR A 166 -17.55 -13.80 4.03
C TYR A 166 -16.39 -12.82 3.89
N MET A 167 -16.66 -11.52 3.89
CA MET A 167 -15.64 -10.49 3.79
C MET A 167 -14.72 -10.45 5.01
N TRP A 168 -15.21 -10.78 6.20
CA TRP A 168 -14.37 -10.97 7.39
C TRP A 168 -13.33 -12.08 7.17
N ILE A 169 -13.74 -13.22 6.59
CA ILE A 169 -12.83 -14.30 6.22
C ILE A 169 -11.80 -13.79 5.20
N VAL A 170 -12.24 -13.20 4.09
CA VAL A 170 -11.35 -12.67 3.03
C VAL A 170 -10.32 -11.69 3.59
N VAL A 171 -10.73 -10.70 4.37
CA VAL A 171 -9.84 -9.67 4.93
C VAL A 171 -8.88 -10.27 5.97
N THR A 172 -9.34 -11.24 6.78
CA THR A 172 -8.47 -11.97 7.72
C THR A 172 -7.39 -12.76 6.97
N GLY A 173 -7.78 -13.47 5.91
CA GLY A 173 -6.85 -14.18 5.03
C GLY A 173 -5.84 -13.25 4.37
N ALA A 174 -6.31 -12.14 3.81
CA ALA A 174 -5.45 -11.11 3.22
C ALA A 174 -4.48 -10.52 4.26
N CYS A 175 -4.91 -10.26 5.50
CA CYS A 175 -4.01 -9.87 6.58
C CYS A 175 -2.91 -10.91 6.84
N ALA A 176 -3.26 -12.20 6.85
CA ALA A 176 -2.30 -13.28 7.07
C ALA A 176 -1.28 -13.38 5.93
N TRP A 177 -1.75 -13.33 4.67
CA TRP A 177 -0.87 -13.29 3.49
C TRP A 177 0.01 -12.05 3.45
N GLY A 178 -0.48 -10.89 3.89
CA GLY A 178 0.30 -9.67 4.02
C GLY A 178 1.44 -9.80 5.03
N MET A 179 1.18 -10.47 6.17
CA MET A 179 2.23 -10.81 7.13
C MET A 179 3.26 -11.75 6.51
N ALA A 180 2.82 -12.80 5.80
CA ALA A 180 3.69 -13.76 5.14
C ALA A 180 4.57 -13.09 4.07
N ALA A 181 3.99 -12.23 3.23
CA ALA A 181 4.70 -11.46 2.21
C ALA A 181 5.79 -10.56 2.82
N PHE A 182 5.52 -9.94 3.98
CA PHE A 182 6.51 -9.14 4.69
C PHE A 182 7.73 -9.96 5.15
N HIS A 183 7.57 -11.25 5.46
CA HIS A 183 8.71 -12.10 5.81
C HIS A 183 9.67 -12.32 4.64
N VAL A 184 9.16 -12.32 3.41
CA VAL A 184 9.95 -12.50 2.18
C VAL A 184 10.52 -11.16 1.68
N LEU A 185 9.65 -10.16 1.52
CA LEU A 185 9.97 -8.90 0.85
C LEU A 185 10.35 -7.75 1.81
N ARG A 186 10.22 -7.96 3.13
CA ARG A 186 10.54 -6.97 4.18
C ARG A 186 9.85 -5.64 3.91
N VAL A 187 10.55 -4.52 4.07
CA VAL A 187 10.02 -3.16 3.92
C VAL A 187 9.39 -2.92 2.55
N VAL A 188 9.88 -3.60 1.49
CA VAL A 188 9.34 -3.49 0.13
C VAL A 188 7.88 -3.97 0.08
N SER A 189 7.50 -4.92 0.94
CA SER A 189 6.14 -5.45 0.97
C SER A 189 5.09 -4.40 1.35
N VAL A 190 5.45 -3.33 2.09
CA VAL A 190 4.50 -2.27 2.47
C VAL A 190 3.98 -1.53 1.22
N GLY A 191 4.81 -1.40 0.18
CA GLY A 191 4.39 -0.83 -1.11
C GLY A 191 3.79 -1.86 -2.06
N VAL A 192 4.38 -3.06 -2.14
CA VAL A 192 3.98 -4.10 -3.11
C VAL A 192 2.67 -4.80 -2.73
N ALA A 193 2.39 -4.98 -1.44
CA ALA A 193 1.21 -5.67 -0.93
C ALA A 193 -0.13 -5.10 -1.46
N PRO A 194 -0.41 -3.78 -1.38
CA PRO A 194 -1.65 -3.25 -1.92
C PRO A 194 -1.77 -3.39 -3.44
N VAL A 195 -0.66 -3.28 -4.18
CA VAL A 195 -0.64 -3.46 -5.65
C VAL A 195 -1.00 -4.90 -6.02
N LEU A 196 -0.36 -5.89 -5.39
CA LEU A 196 -0.68 -7.30 -5.59
C LEU A 196 -2.13 -7.61 -5.19
N GLY A 197 -2.61 -7.02 -4.10
CA GLY A 197 -4.01 -7.16 -3.70
C GLY A 197 -4.97 -6.59 -4.74
N PHE A 198 -4.60 -5.49 -5.38
CA PHE A 198 -5.46 -4.85 -6.36
C PHE A 198 -5.51 -5.70 -7.64
N VAL A 199 -4.36 -6.18 -8.12
CA VAL A 199 -4.28 -7.12 -9.25
C VAL A 199 -5.07 -8.39 -8.94
N TRP A 200 -4.96 -8.92 -7.73
CA TRP A 200 -5.73 -10.08 -7.28
C TRP A 200 -7.23 -9.82 -7.33
N SER A 201 -7.68 -8.69 -6.80
CA SER A 201 -9.10 -8.32 -6.79
C SER A 201 -9.65 -8.13 -8.21
N VAL A 202 -8.95 -7.43 -9.10
CA VAL A 202 -9.35 -7.25 -10.51
C VAL A 202 -9.41 -8.59 -11.24
N ALA A 203 -8.36 -9.43 -11.12
CA ALA A 203 -8.35 -10.76 -11.70
C ALA A 203 -9.50 -11.63 -11.17
N GLY A 204 -9.83 -11.47 -9.87
CA GLY A 204 -10.95 -12.10 -9.20
C GLY A 204 -12.28 -11.75 -9.85
N VAL A 205 -12.58 -10.46 -9.97
CA VAL A 205 -13.84 -9.95 -10.52
C VAL A 205 -14.02 -10.34 -11.98
N VAL A 206 -12.99 -10.15 -12.82
CA VAL A 206 -13.03 -10.46 -14.26
C VAL A 206 -13.23 -11.95 -14.53
N GLN A 207 -12.74 -12.82 -13.64
CA GLN A 207 -12.80 -14.27 -13.82
C GLN A 207 -13.84 -14.94 -12.91
N ALA A 208 -14.60 -14.17 -12.13
CA ALA A 208 -15.53 -14.67 -11.13
C ALA A 208 -16.65 -15.52 -11.75
N GLU A 209 -17.13 -15.16 -12.94
CA GLU A 209 -18.26 -15.83 -13.61
C GLU A 209 -17.84 -16.99 -14.52
N ARG A 210 -16.54 -17.24 -14.70
CA ARG A 210 -16.07 -18.36 -15.53
C ARG A 210 -16.54 -19.72 -14.99
N SER A 211 -16.69 -20.70 -15.87
CA SER A 211 -17.06 -22.07 -15.49
C SER A 211 -15.96 -22.78 -14.69
N ASN A 212 -14.69 -22.48 -14.98
CA ASN A 212 -13.50 -23.05 -14.31
C ASN A 212 -13.02 -22.23 -13.09
N TRP A 213 -13.89 -21.39 -12.51
CA TRP A 213 -13.58 -20.51 -11.38
C TRP A 213 -12.93 -21.21 -10.18
N TRP A 214 -13.29 -22.48 -9.93
CA TRP A 214 -12.79 -23.26 -8.81
C TRP A 214 -11.28 -23.56 -8.92
N MET A 215 -10.70 -23.53 -10.12
CA MET A 215 -9.24 -23.65 -10.32
C MET A 215 -8.49 -22.34 -10.05
N LEU A 216 -9.19 -21.21 -9.95
CA LEU A 216 -8.60 -19.87 -9.95
C LEU A 216 -8.72 -19.23 -8.55
N PRO A 217 -7.64 -19.19 -7.75
CA PRO A 217 -7.70 -18.74 -6.36
C PRO A 217 -8.26 -17.33 -6.15
N TRP A 218 -8.02 -16.43 -7.10
CA TRP A 218 -8.55 -15.06 -7.06
C TRP A 218 -10.06 -15.00 -7.25
N ALA A 219 -10.64 -15.89 -8.06
CA ALA A 219 -12.07 -15.95 -8.31
C ALA A 219 -12.84 -16.36 -7.05
N TRP A 220 -12.23 -17.17 -6.16
CA TRP A 220 -12.84 -17.60 -4.91
C TRP A 220 -13.27 -16.38 -4.08
N THR A 221 -12.38 -15.40 -3.93
CA THR A 221 -12.65 -14.18 -3.13
C THR A 221 -13.72 -13.24 -3.73
N ALA A 222 -13.97 -13.31 -5.04
CA ALA A 222 -14.85 -12.36 -5.74
C ALA A 222 -16.22 -12.96 -6.13
N ARG A 223 -16.33 -14.28 -6.31
CA ARG A 223 -17.56 -14.91 -6.82
C ARG A 223 -18.72 -14.94 -5.81
N VAL A 224 -18.44 -15.27 -4.54
CA VAL A 224 -19.47 -15.38 -3.49
C VAL A 224 -20.21 -14.06 -3.23
N PRO A 225 -19.54 -12.88 -3.24
CA PRO A 225 -20.22 -11.59 -3.14
C PRO A 225 -21.23 -11.28 -4.26
N LEU A 226 -21.08 -11.81 -5.49
CA LEU A 226 -21.93 -11.45 -6.63
C LEU A 226 -23.44 -11.65 -6.37
N PRO A 227 -23.92 -12.87 -6.07
CA PRO A 227 -25.34 -13.10 -5.75
C PRO A 227 -25.79 -12.46 -4.42
N LEU A 228 -24.87 -12.20 -3.50
CA LEU A 228 -25.20 -11.55 -2.23
C LEU A 228 -25.46 -10.05 -2.40
N LEU A 229 -24.75 -9.42 -3.34
CA LEU A 229 -24.80 -7.99 -3.60
C LEU A 229 -25.74 -7.62 -4.75
N GLY A 230 -26.19 -8.59 -5.54
CA GLY A 230 -27.09 -8.33 -6.67
C GLY A 230 -26.39 -7.78 -7.90
N VAL A 231 -25.11 -8.12 -8.12
CA VAL A 231 -24.32 -7.58 -9.23
C VAL A 231 -23.52 -8.65 -9.98
N HIS A 232 -23.31 -8.40 -11.26
CA HIS A 232 -22.33 -9.08 -12.09
C HIS A 232 -20.90 -8.67 -11.75
N GLY A 233 -19.93 -9.48 -12.17
CA GLY A 233 -18.51 -9.09 -12.14
C GLY A 233 -18.24 -7.79 -12.93
N SER A 234 -19.04 -7.51 -13.95
CA SER A 234 -19.00 -6.26 -14.72
C SER A 234 -19.49 -5.03 -13.94
N SER A 235 -19.93 -5.17 -12.68
CA SER A 235 -20.52 -4.10 -11.86
C SER A 235 -21.93 -3.67 -12.29
N VAL A 236 -22.56 -4.42 -13.20
CA VAL A 236 -23.95 -4.23 -13.62
C VAL A 236 -24.90 -4.95 -12.65
N LEU A 237 -26.07 -4.38 -12.41
CA LEU A 237 -27.10 -5.01 -11.58
C LEU A 237 -27.58 -6.32 -12.20
N LEU A 238 -27.85 -7.33 -11.36
CA LEU A 238 -28.37 -8.60 -11.81
C LEU A 238 -29.82 -8.46 -12.26
N GLU A 239 -30.12 -8.99 -13.46
CA GLU A 239 -31.48 -9.17 -13.92
C GLU A 239 -32.21 -10.19 -13.02
N ALA A 240 -33.54 -10.09 -12.92
CA ALA A 240 -34.34 -10.95 -12.04
C ALA A 240 -34.16 -12.45 -12.33
N ASP A 241 -33.97 -12.82 -13.60
CA ASP A 241 -33.85 -14.21 -14.07
C ASP A 241 -32.39 -14.64 -14.29
N SER A 242 -31.41 -13.87 -13.81
CA SER A 242 -30.00 -14.15 -14.03
C SER A 242 -29.55 -15.44 -13.31
N PRO A 243 -28.82 -16.36 -13.98
CA PRO A 243 -28.35 -17.60 -13.37
C PRO A 243 -27.32 -17.38 -12.24
N VAL A 244 -26.82 -16.15 -12.09
CA VAL A 244 -25.88 -15.78 -11.03
C VAL A 244 -26.53 -15.88 -9.65
N TRP A 245 -27.84 -15.64 -9.53
CA TRP A 245 -28.55 -15.77 -8.26
C TRP A 245 -28.44 -17.17 -7.65
N ASP A 246 -28.37 -18.20 -8.51
CA ASP A 246 -28.31 -19.61 -8.11
C ASP A 246 -26.88 -20.14 -7.92
N TYR A 247 -25.87 -19.26 -7.89
CA TYR A 247 -24.49 -19.69 -7.69
C TYR A 247 -24.29 -20.38 -6.33
N PRO A 248 -23.65 -21.57 -6.30
CA PRO A 248 -23.43 -22.28 -5.04
C PRO A 248 -22.42 -21.51 -4.19
N LEU A 249 -22.87 -21.03 -3.02
CA LEU A 249 -22.04 -20.25 -2.11
C LEU A 249 -21.03 -21.14 -1.36
N LEU A 250 -21.45 -22.34 -0.97
CA LEU A 250 -20.68 -23.22 -0.08
C LEU A 250 -19.27 -23.57 -0.60
N PRO A 251 -19.06 -23.95 -1.88
CA PRO A 251 -17.72 -24.27 -2.35
C PRO A 251 -16.80 -23.04 -2.35
N GLY A 252 -17.33 -21.85 -2.64
CA GLY A 252 -16.59 -20.59 -2.53
C GLY A 252 -16.17 -20.27 -1.10
N PHE A 253 -17.06 -20.46 -0.12
CA PHE A 253 -16.74 -20.34 1.31
C PHE A 253 -15.60 -21.29 1.72
N LEU A 254 -15.69 -22.58 1.36
CA LEU A 254 -14.69 -23.58 1.74
C LEU A 254 -13.33 -23.30 1.13
N LEU A 255 -13.27 -22.95 -0.15
CA LEU A 255 -12.03 -22.61 -0.84
C LEU A 255 -11.37 -21.36 -0.26
N THR A 256 -12.15 -20.33 0.03
CA THR A 256 -11.65 -19.11 0.68
C THR A 256 -11.18 -19.38 2.10
N ILE A 257 -11.91 -20.16 2.90
CA ILE A 257 -11.46 -20.60 4.23
C ILE A 257 -10.12 -21.35 4.12
N GLY A 258 -10.01 -22.30 3.18
CA GLY A 258 -8.75 -23.00 2.91
C GLY A 258 -7.59 -22.06 2.60
N LEU A 259 -7.82 -21.07 1.73
CA LEU A 259 -6.84 -20.05 1.38
C LEU A 259 -6.44 -19.19 2.60
N THR A 260 -7.38 -18.86 3.48
CA THR A 260 -7.10 -18.10 4.71
C THR A 260 -6.28 -18.91 5.71
N LEU A 261 -6.61 -20.19 5.88
CA LEU A 261 -5.88 -21.11 6.77
C LEU A 261 -4.46 -21.34 6.25
N ALA A 262 -4.28 -21.44 4.93
CA ALA A 262 -2.96 -21.51 4.31
C ALA A 262 -2.12 -20.25 4.61
N GLY A 263 -2.71 -19.06 4.44
CA GLY A 263 -2.06 -17.79 4.79
C GLY A 263 -1.69 -17.68 6.27
N ILE A 264 -2.60 -18.10 7.17
CA ILE A 264 -2.37 -18.16 8.63
C ILE A 264 -1.22 -19.12 8.94
N GLY A 265 -1.24 -20.33 8.37
CA GLY A 265 -0.20 -21.33 8.54
C GLY A 265 1.16 -20.79 8.11
N LEU A 266 1.24 -20.19 6.92
CA LEU A 266 2.46 -19.60 6.39
C LEU A 266 2.96 -18.44 7.28
N ALA A 267 2.09 -17.54 7.72
CA ALA A 267 2.46 -16.42 8.59
C ALA A 267 3.01 -16.90 9.95
N VAL A 268 2.42 -17.95 10.54
CA VAL A 268 2.89 -18.54 11.80
C VAL A 268 4.21 -19.28 11.61
N LEU A 269 4.38 -20.02 10.51
CA LEU A 269 5.60 -20.76 10.19
C LEU A 269 6.77 -19.81 9.89
N CYS A 270 6.55 -18.79 9.06
CA CYS A 270 7.56 -17.76 8.77
C CYS A 270 7.99 -17.00 10.03
N GLY A 271 7.06 -16.74 10.96
CA GLY A 271 7.36 -16.15 12.27
C GLY A 271 8.30 -16.98 13.15
N ALA A 272 8.40 -18.30 12.93
CA ALA A 272 9.28 -19.20 13.67
C ALA A 272 10.74 -19.16 13.20
N SER A 273 11.00 -18.76 11.95
CA SER A 273 12.33 -18.78 11.32
C SER A 273 13.26 -17.64 11.76
N GLY A 274 12.82 -16.76 12.67
CA GLY A 274 13.55 -15.59 13.17
C GLY A 274 14.75 -15.88 14.08
N GLY A 275 15.35 -17.08 14.00
CA GLY A 275 16.69 -17.36 14.51
C GLY A 275 17.73 -17.09 13.42
N ALA A 276 18.76 -16.32 13.75
CA ALA A 276 19.78 -15.76 12.86
C ALA A 276 20.70 -16.76 12.09
N GLY A 277 20.20 -17.92 11.66
CA GLY A 277 21.02 -18.97 11.00
C GLY A 277 20.54 -19.44 9.63
N ALA A 278 19.27 -19.25 9.27
CA ALA A 278 18.73 -19.91 8.07
C ALA A 278 19.17 -19.25 6.74
N SER A 279 19.17 -17.91 6.64
CA SER A 279 19.61 -17.20 5.42
C SER A 279 21.12 -17.35 5.14
N ALA A 280 21.96 -17.39 6.18
CA ALA A 280 23.41 -17.59 6.01
C ALA A 280 23.73 -19.00 5.48
N SER A 281 22.95 -20.01 5.86
CA SER A 281 23.16 -21.40 5.43
C SER A 281 22.74 -21.69 3.98
N SER A 282 21.86 -20.87 3.41
CA SER A 282 21.41 -21.00 2.02
C SER A 282 22.38 -20.29 1.06
N VAL A 283 22.84 -19.09 1.43
CA VAL A 283 23.85 -18.34 0.66
C VAL A 283 25.21 -19.04 0.67
N SER A 284 25.61 -19.64 1.80
CA SER A 284 26.87 -20.42 1.90
C SER A 284 26.82 -21.83 1.31
N ARG A 285 25.62 -22.35 1.00
CA ARG A 285 25.45 -23.58 0.21
C ARG A 285 25.42 -23.28 -1.28
N LEU A 286 24.84 -22.16 -1.69
CA LEU A 286 24.89 -21.72 -3.09
C LEU A 286 26.32 -21.33 -3.51
N SER A 287 27.10 -20.69 -2.63
CA SER A 287 28.50 -20.36 -2.91
C SER A 287 29.43 -21.58 -2.96
N ARG A 288 28.97 -22.75 -2.48
CA ARG A 288 29.71 -24.02 -2.52
C ARG A 288 29.36 -24.90 -3.72
N LEU A 289 28.40 -24.48 -4.54
CA LEU A 289 27.93 -25.21 -5.72
C LEU A 289 28.36 -24.57 -7.05
N LEU A 290 29.19 -23.52 -7.00
CA LEU A 290 29.84 -22.95 -8.18
C LEU A 290 31.23 -23.58 -8.36
N PRO A 291 31.49 -24.30 -9.47
CA PRO A 291 32.82 -24.76 -9.84
C PRO A 291 33.54 -23.72 -10.73
N GLY A 292 34.82 -23.47 -10.45
CA GLY A 292 35.76 -22.71 -11.32
C GLY A 292 36.07 -21.30 -10.80
N GLY A 293 37.31 -20.89 -10.49
CA GLY A 293 38.60 -21.55 -10.71
C GLY A 293 39.63 -21.13 -9.65
N ARG A 294 40.48 -22.10 -9.29
CA ARG A 294 41.81 -21.90 -8.72
C ARG A 294 42.74 -21.46 -9.84
N ASP A 295 43.61 -20.50 -9.55
CA ASP A 295 45.08 -20.57 -9.69
C ASP A 295 45.64 -19.39 -8.86
N ALA A 296 46.25 -19.69 -7.70
CA ALA A 296 47.71 -19.71 -7.47
C ALA A 296 48.30 -18.29 -7.53
N VAL A 297 48.88 -17.75 -6.46
CA VAL A 297 50.25 -18.03 -6.00
C VAL A 297 50.41 -17.47 -4.56
N ASP A 298 50.80 -18.36 -3.63
CA ASP A 298 51.86 -18.26 -2.59
C ASP A 298 51.98 -17.00 -1.70
N ASP A 299 52.36 -17.07 -0.41
CA ASP A 299 52.75 -18.14 0.50
C ASP A 299 52.87 -17.51 1.92
N GLN A 300 53.11 -18.36 2.92
CA GLN A 300 53.51 -18.06 4.32
C GLN A 300 52.42 -18.10 5.40
N SER A 301 52.06 -19.35 5.69
CA SER A 301 52.39 -20.06 6.95
C SER A 301 51.93 -19.48 8.29
N GLU A 302 50.99 -20.23 8.85
CA GLU A 302 50.71 -20.40 10.27
C GLU A 302 51.99 -20.58 11.11
N THR A 303 52.06 -19.86 12.22
CA THR A 303 52.56 -20.44 13.47
C THR A 303 51.57 -20.16 14.58
N VAL A 304 50.81 -21.20 14.92
CA VAL A 304 50.18 -21.37 16.22
C VAL A 304 51.30 -21.57 17.24
N SER A 305 51.37 -20.73 18.27
CA SER A 305 52.01 -21.11 19.53
C SER A 305 51.19 -20.62 20.71
N VAL A 306 50.86 -21.60 21.54
CA VAL A 306 50.19 -21.52 22.84
C VAL A 306 51.14 -20.89 23.85
N GLN A 307 50.69 -19.89 24.62
CA GLN A 307 51.01 -19.78 26.05
C GLN A 307 50.13 -18.75 26.79
N SER A 308 49.84 -19.10 28.03
CA SER A 308 48.86 -18.57 28.98
C SER A 308 49.36 -17.30 29.73
N PRO A 309 48.51 -16.67 30.58
CA PRO A 309 48.60 -15.28 31.00
C PRO A 309 49.40 -15.09 32.30
N GLU A 310 50.12 -13.98 32.49
CA GLU A 310 50.58 -13.55 33.82
C GLU A 310 50.89 -12.03 33.89
N GLN A 311 50.51 -11.46 35.04
CA GLN A 311 50.91 -10.19 35.68
C GLN A 311 50.61 -8.80 35.04
N ALA A 312 49.71 -8.07 35.72
CA ALA A 312 49.88 -6.64 36.06
C ALA A 312 50.23 -6.54 37.57
N PRO A 313 50.53 -5.38 38.22
CA PRO A 313 50.71 -3.98 37.76
C PRO A 313 51.95 -3.27 38.40
N GLY A 314 52.35 -2.06 37.94
CA GLY A 314 53.31 -1.23 38.70
C GLY A 314 53.89 0.05 38.06
N ALA A 315 53.19 1.18 38.26
CA ALA A 315 53.66 2.55 38.53
C ALA A 315 54.91 3.17 37.82
N ARG A 316 54.72 4.23 37.01
CA ARG A 316 54.87 5.67 37.36
C ARG A 316 54.91 6.59 36.12
N PRO A 317 54.45 7.86 36.24
CA PRO A 317 54.28 8.78 35.12
C PRO A 317 55.56 9.59 34.84
N ARG A 318 55.90 9.81 33.57
CA ARG A 318 56.97 10.75 33.18
C ARG A 318 56.42 11.78 32.20
N SER A 319 56.34 13.01 32.71
CA SER A 319 56.02 14.26 32.02
C SER A 319 57.22 14.76 31.19
N ILE A 320 56.95 15.79 30.35
CA ILE A 320 57.83 16.74 29.62
C ILE A 320 57.70 16.58 28.07
N PRO A 321 57.61 17.67 27.25
CA PRO A 321 57.00 18.99 27.45
C PRO A 321 56.13 19.44 26.25
N ILE A 322 55.41 20.54 26.46
CA ILE A 322 54.65 21.29 25.46
C ILE A 322 55.61 21.94 24.44
N ARG A 323 55.43 21.64 23.15
CA ARG A 323 55.86 22.52 22.05
C ARG A 323 54.69 22.71 21.08
N ARG A 324 54.09 23.91 21.13
CA ARG A 324 53.00 24.36 20.28
C ARG A 324 53.59 25.09 19.08
N ALA A 325 53.32 24.61 17.85
CA ALA A 325 53.10 25.42 16.64
C ALA A 325 52.68 24.52 15.46
N THR A 326 51.48 24.77 14.96
CA THR A 326 50.71 24.08 13.90
C THR A 326 51.11 24.53 12.47
N PRO A 327 50.71 23.83 11.39
CA PRO A 327 49.35 23.99 10.90
C PRO A 327 48.64 22.65 10.72
N THR A 328 47.56 22.50 11.46
CA THR A 328 46.42 21.68 11.08
C THR A 328 46.04 21.98 9.63
N THR A 329 46.14 21.00 8.74
CA THR A 329 45.31 20.92 7.52
C THR A 329 43.86 20.65 7.94
N ARG A 330 43.29 21.62 8.66
CA ARG A 330 41.87 21.87 8.67
C ARG A 330 41.60 22.34 7.25
N MET A 331 41.25 21.41 6.35
CA MET A 331 40.50 21.76 5.17
C MET A 331 39.27 22.51 5.68
N ALA A 332 39.36 23.84 5.70
CA ALA A 332 38.21 24.71 5.65
C ALA A 332 37.51 24.33 4.34
N ARG A 333 36.63 23.34 4.42
CA ARG A 333 35.71 23.00 3.35
C ARG A 333 34.81 24.22 3.25
N VAL A 334 35.23 25.17 2.41
CA VAL A 334 34.44 26.33 2.00
C VAL A 334 33.06 25.79 1.66
N PRO A 335 31.99 26.22 2.33
CA PRO A 335 30.65 25.84 1.93
C PRO A 335 30.38 26.59 0.63
N GLY A 336 30.78 25.99 -0.49
CA GLY A 336 30.37 26.46 -1.81
C GLY A 336 28.83 26.51 -1.86
N PRO A 337 28.25 27.29 -2.79
CA PRO A 337 26.82 27.40 -2.96
C PRO A 337 26.26 26.05 -3.42
N ARG A 338 26.06 25.13 -2.46
CA ARG A 338 25.43 23.84 -2.71
C ARG A 338 23.98 24.15 -3.01
N SER A 339 23.62 24.15 -4.29
CA SER A 339 22.23 24.34 -4.66
C SER A 339 21.42 23.26 -3.93
N ALA A 340 20.49 23.71 -3.09
CA ALA A 340 19.68 22.80 -2.29
C ALA A 340 18.86 21.85 -3.17
N ILE A 341 18.60 22.25 -4.42
CA ILE A 341 17.97 21.42 -5.45
C ILE A 341 18.87 20.25 -5.83
N LEU A 342 20.16 20.46 -6.09
CA LEU A 342 21.09 19.36 -6.41
C LEU A 342 21.30 18.42 -5.21
N ALA A 343 21.35 18.98 -4.00
CA ALA A 343 21.43 18.18 -2.78
C ALA A 343 20.17 17.33 -2.56
N MET A 344 18.98 17.87 -2.85
CA MET A 344 17.72 17.14 -2.78
C MET A 344 17.61 16.08 -3.89
N ALA A 345 18.04 16.40 -5.10
CA ALA A 345 18.09 15.48 -6.22
C ALA A 345 18.88 14.21 -5.85
N GLY A 346 20.01 14.32 -5.15
CA GLY A 346 20.79 13.15 -4.72
C GLY A 346 20.08 12.20 -3.73
N VAL A 347 18.98 12.62 -3.09
CA VAL A 347 18.26 11.85 -2.07
C VAL A 347 16.98 11.20 -2.63
N LEU A 348 16.49 11.70 -3.77
CA LEU A 348 15.28 11.19 -4.41
C LEU A 348 15.51 9.78 -4.99
N PRO A 349 14.48 8.93 -5.03
CA PRO A 349 14.62 7.53 -5.45
C PRO A 349 14.57 7.37 -6.98
N TRP A 350 15.44 8.08 -7.70
CA TRP A 350 15.47 8.12 -9.17
C TRP A 350 15.53 6.74 -9.83
N ILE A 351 16.36 5.84 -9.30
CA ILE A 351 16.49 4.48 -9.86
C ILE A 351 15.16 3.73 -9.76
N VAL A 352 14.48 3.83 -8.61
CA VAL A 352 13.18 3.16 -8.42
C VAL A 352 12.15 3.74 -9.38
N TRP A 353 12.13 5.06 -9.54
CA TRP A 353 11.23 5.72 -10.47
C TRP A 353 11.51 5.34 -11.93
N ALA A 354 12.78 5.30 -12.34
CA ALA A 354 13.19 4.88 -13.67
C ALA A 354 12.79 3.42 -13.96
N VAL A 355 13.03 2.50 -13.01
CA VAL A 355 12.59 1.10 -13.13
C VAL A 355 11.07 1.00 -13.27
N LEU A 356 10.31 1.73 -12.45
CA LEU A 356 8.85 1.76 -12.55
C LEU A 356 8.35 2.37 -13.86
N ALA A 357 9.02 3.40 -14.37
CA ALA A 357 8.72 4.01 -15.66
C ALA A 357 8.97 3.04 -16.83
N ILE A 358 10.09 2.32 -16.81
CA ILE A 358 10.40 1.29 -17.81
C ILE A 358 9.35 0.17 -17.75
N LEU A 359 8.96 -0.28 -16.56
CA LEU A 359 7.91 -1.28 -16.40
C LEU A 359 6.55 -0.79 -16.92
N LEU A 360 6.19 0.48 -16.66
CA LEU A 360 4.97 1.09 -17.19
C LEU A 360 5.00 1.14 -18.72
N LEU A 361 6.10 1.61 -19.32
CA LEU A 361 6.25 1.68 -20.77
C LEU A 361 6.24 0.31 -21.43
N ALA A 362 6.93 -0.68 -20.85
CA ALA A 362 6.91 -2.05 -21.33
C ALA A 362 5.49 -2.64 -21.27
N PHE A 363 4.75 -2.39 -20.19
CA PHE A 363 3.37 -2.85 -20.06
C PHE A 363 2.44 -2.18 -21.08
N LEU A 364 2.56 -0.87 -21.29
CA LEU A 364 1.82 -0.14 -22.33
C LEU A 364 2.16 -0.66 -23.73
N GLY A 365 3.43 -0.99 -23.99
CA GLY A 365 3.84 -1.61 -25.24
C GLY A 365 3.20 -2.96 -25.47
N VAL A 366 3.15 -3.82 -24.44
CA VAL A 366 2.42 -5.10 -24.52
C VAL A 366 0.93 -4.87 -24.77
N LEU A 367 0.30 -3.94 -24.06
CA LEU A 367 -1.12 -3.60 -24.28
C LEU A 367 -1.37 -3.16 -25.72
N HIS A 368 -0.52 -2.29 -26.26
CA HIS A 368 -0.61 -1.81 -27.64
C HIS A 368 -0.47 -2.95 -28.67
N THR A 369 0.36 -3.96 -28.39
CA THR A 369 0.55 -5.11 -29.30
C THR A 369 -0.54 -6.18 -29.21
N VAL A 370 -1.16 -6.35 -28.04
CA VAL A 370 -2.08 -7.47 -27.76
C VAL A 370 -3.55 -7.05 -27.83
N TYR A 371 -3.85 -5.78 -27.53
CA TYR A 371 -5.21 -5.27 -27.42
C TYR A 371 -5.49 -4.15 -28.42
N PRO A 372 -6.78 -3.86 -28.72
CA PRO A 372 -7.16 -2.72 -29.55
C PRO A 372 -6.58 -1.37 -29.05
N PRO A 373 -6.32 -0.41 -29.95
CA PRO A 373 -5.56 0.81 -29.66
C PRO A 373 -6.11 1.67 -28.50
N GLY A 374 -7.42 1.62 -28.24
CA GLY A 374 -8.04 2.36 -27.13
C GLY A 374 -7.69 1.85 -25.72
N TYR A 375 -7.33 0.57 -25.56
CA TYR A 375 -7.10 -0.02 -24.22
C TYR A 375 -5.86 0.56 -23.52
N GLY A 376 -4.79 0.81 -24.27
CA GLY A 376 -3.57 1.43 -23.72
C GLY A 376 -3.85 2.81 -23.16
N GLN A 377 -4.67 3.58 -23.87
CA GLN A 377 -5.06 4.92 -23.46
C GLN A 377 -5.97 4.92 -22.24
N SER A 378 -7.04 4.11 -22.21
CA SER A 378 -7.90 3.99 -21.03
C SER A 378 -7.12 3.56 -19.79
N PHE A 379 -6.16 2.63 -19.94
CA PHE A 379 -5.29 2.23 -18.84
C PHE A 379 -4.39 3.38 -18.35
N LEU A 380 -3.75 4.11 -19.26
CA LEU A 380 -2.91 5.24 -18.92
C LEU A 380 -3.69 6.32 -18.15
N GLU A 381 -4.89 6.65 -18.62
CA GLU A 381 -5.73 7.72 -18.08
C GLU A 381 -6.35 7.37 -16.72
N LEU A 382 -6.82 6.14 -16.54
CA LEU A 382 -7.55 5.73 -15.33
C LEU A 382 -6.65 5.10 -14.26
N MET A 383 -5.46 4.60 -14.63
CA MET A 383 -4.56 3.90 -13.72
C MET A 383 -3.12 4.41 -13.80
N GLY A 384 -2.54 4.50 -15.00
CA GLY A 384 -1.12 4.82 -15.20
C GLY A 384 -0.71 6.15 -14.59
N VAL A 385 -1.36 7.24 -15.00
CA VAL A 385 -1.08 8.60 -14.52
C VAL A 385 -1.35 8.73 -13.01
N PRO A 386 -2.52 8.31 -12.49
CA PRO A 386 -2.81 8.41 -11.06
C PRO A 386 -1.82 7.64 -10.18
N VAL A 387 -1.49 6.40 -10.56
CA VAL A 387 -0.55 5.56 -9.79
C VAL A 387 0.86 6.13 -9.85
N ALA A 388 1.35 6.55 -11.03
CA ALA A 388 2.67 7.14 -11.17
C ALA A 388 2.82 8.42 -10.33
N ALA A 389 1.87 9.34 -10.42
CA ALA A 389 1.87 10.58 -9.67
C ALA A 389 1.78 10.35 -8.15
N ALA A 390 0.92 9.43 -7.71
CA ALA A 390 0.79 9.07 -6.30
C ALA A 390 2.08 8.47 -5.74
N LEU A 391 2.70 7.54 -6.47
CA LEU A 391 3.97 6.91 -6.08
C LEU A 391 5.08 7.95 -5.93
N VAL A 392 5.20 8.88 -6.86
CA VAL A 392 6.18 9.97 -6.75
C VAL A 392 5.91 10.81 -5.50
N GLY A 393 4.70 11.30 -5.30
CA GLY A 393 4.35 12.11 -4.11
C GLY A 393 4.63 11.39 -2.77
N ILE A 394 4.27 10.12 -2.67
CA ILE A 394 4.48 9.31 -1.45
C ILE A 394 5.97 9.03 -1.21
N THR A 395 6.71 8.66 -2.25
CA THR A 395 8.13 8.28 -2.13
C THR A 395 9.04 9.47 -1.89
N VAL A 396 8.68 10.67 -2.40
CA VAL A 396 9.36 11.93 -2.05
C VAL A 396 9.31 12.16 -0.54
N TRP A 397 8.12 12.11 0.08
CA TRP A 397 8.01 12.27 1.53
C TRP A 397 8.75 11.16 2.29
N GLY A 398 8.62 9.91 1.85
CA GLY A 398 9.30 8.78 2.49
C GLY A 398 10.83 8.93 2.56
N ARG A 399 11.44 9.66 1.63
CA ARG A 399 12.87 9.98 1.65
C ARG A 399 13.22 11.19 2.52
N PHE A 400 12.33 12.17 2.61
CA PHE A 400 12.56 13.35 3.46
C PHE A 400 12.26 13.12 4.93
N GLN A 401 11.33 12.23 5.26
CA GLN A 401 10.86 11.98 6.62
C GLN A 401 12.01 11.85 7.65
N PRO A 402 13.07 11.03 7.44
CA PRO A 402 14.11 10.83 8.46
C PRO A 402 14.96 12.08 8.74
N ALA A 403 15.12 12.96 7.74
CA ALA A 403 15.94 14.17 7.83
C ALA A 403 15.11 15.44 8.03
N TRP A 404 13.78 15.33 8.10
CA TRP A 404 12.86 16.46 8.02
C TRP A 404 13.12 17.54 9.08
N ARG A 405 13.38 17.11 10.33
CA ARG A 405 13.74 18.00 11.44
C ARG A 405 14.96 18.88 11.12
N ALA A 406 15.99 18.28 10.54
CA ALA A 406 17.22 19.00 10.19
C ALA A 406 17.06 19.85 8.92
N LEU A 407 16.14 19.48 8.03
CA LEU A 407 15.87 20.21 6.79
C LEU A 407 15.09 21.51 7.05
N ILE A 408 14.02 21.46 7.85
CA ILE A 408 13.20 22.64 8.17
C ILE A 408 14.01 23.72 8.91
N THR A 409 14.91 23.32 9.81
CA THR A 409 15.70 24.29 10.59
C THR A 409 16.71 25.04 9.72
N ARG A 410 17.15 24.43 8.61
CA ARG A 410 18.11 25.02 7.67
C ARG A 410 17.44 25.79 6.53
N ARG A 411 16.23 25.39 6.13
CA ARG A 411 15.51 26.01 5.00
C ARG A 411 14.01 25.98 5.25
N GLY A 412 13.31 27.06 4.89
CA GLY A 412 11.86 27.14 5.03
C GLY A 412 11.14 26.00 4.30
N ALA A 413 10.10 25.45 4.92
CA ALA A 413 9.33 24.32 4.40
C ALA A 413 8.79 24.56 2.98
N GLY A 414 8.34 25.79 2.68
CA GLY A 414 7.87 26.17 1.35
C GLY A 414 8.93 25.96 0.27
N ALA A 415 10.17 26.40 0.50
CA ALA A 415 11.25 26.26 -0.47
C ALA A 415 11.67 24.80 -0.71
N ILE A 416 11.56 23.94 0.31
CA ILE A 416 11.83 22.51 0.18
C ILE A 416 10.71 21.85 -0.63
N LEU A 417 9.45 22.14 -0.29
CA LEU A 417 8.30 21.57 -0.97
C LEU A 417 8.22 22.01 -2.44
N THR A 418 8.49 23.28 -2.76
CA THR A 418 8.55 23.74 -4.16
C THR A 418 9.69 23.08 -4.92
N SER A 419 10.89 22.96 -4.33
CA SER A 419 12.01 22.24 -4.95
C SER A 419 11.65 20.77 -5.22
N ALA A 420 10.94 20.12 -4.29
CA ALA A 420 10.48 18.76 -4.44
C ALA A 420 9.42 18.61 -5.56
N ALA A 421 8.48 19.55 -5.65
CA ALA A 421 7.50 19.58 -6.72
C ALA A 421 8.15 19.77 -8.10
N VAL A 422 9.13 20.67 -8.21
CA VAL A 422 9.88 20.90 -9.46
C VAL A 422 10.66 19.65 -9.88
N LEU A 423 11.39 19.01 -8.95
CA LEU A 423 12.12 17.76 -9.24
C LEU A 423 11.18 16.61 -9.61
N SER A 424 10.02 16.53 -8.96
CA SER A 424 8.98 15.54 -9.28
C SER A 424 8.40 15.77 -10.68
N GLY A 425 8.14 17.03 -11.05
CA GLY A 425 7.67 17.41 -12.39
C GLY A 425 8.72 17.13 -13.47
N PHE A 426 10.00 17.41 -13.20
CA PHE A 426 11.11 17.12 -14.12
C PHE A 426 11.20 15.63 -14.46
N PHE A 427 10.82 14.75 -13.53
CA PHE A 427 10.72 13.30 -13.78
C PHE A 427 9.39 12.91 -14.45
N LEU A 428 8.27 13.33 -13.88
CA LEU A 428 6.94 12.85 -14.27
C LEU A 428 6.56 13.31 -15.68
N ILE A 429 6.83 14.56 -16.05
CA ILE A 429 6.38 15.12 -17.34
C ILE A 429 6.97 14.33 -18.51
N PRO A 430 8.30 14.09 -18.61
CA PRO A 430 8.86 13.29 -19.69
C PRO A 430 8.35 11.85 -19.70
N VAL A 431 8.23 11.21 -18.53
CA VAL A 431 7.78 9.81 -18.43
C VAL A 431 6.33 9.66 -18.89
N LEU A 432 5.46 10.55 -18.43
CA LEU A 432 4.05 10.52 -18.80
C LEU A 432 3.86 10.92 -20.28
N GLY A 433 4.68 11.84 -20.80
CA GLY A 433 4.68 12.19 -22.22
C GLY A 433 5.12 11.03 -23.11
N ALA A 434 6.17 10.31 -22.72
CA ALA A 434 6.58 9.08 -23.41
C ALA A 434 5.52 7.98 -23.32
N SER A 435 4.85 7.86 -22.17
CA SER A 435 3.76 6.89 -21.97
C SER A 435 2.56 7.20 -22.86
N TRP A 436 2.17 8.47 -22.97
CA TRP A 436 1.12 8.91 -23.88
C TRP A 436 1.50 8.69 -25.35
N GLY A 437 2.73 9.04 -25.74
CA GLY A 437 3.24 8.79 -27.09
C GLY A 437 3.21 7.31 -27.48
N MET A 438 3.49 6.41 -26.53
CA MET A 438 3.38 4.96 -26.75
C MET A 438 1.93 4.52 -26.99
N THR A 439 0.95 5.16 -26.34
CA THR A 439 -0.47 4.80 -26.49
C THR A 439 -1.09 5.26 -27.80
N VAL A 440 -0.64 6.40 -28.34
CA VAL A 440 -1.21 7.00 -29.56
C VAL A 440 -0.35 6.72 -30.80
N LEU A 441 0.64 5.83 -30.67
CA LEU A 441 1.52 5.45 -31.77
C LEU A 441 0.70 4.82 -32.91
N GLY A 442 0.68 5.46 -34.09
CA GLY A 442 -0.06 4.99 -35.25
C GLY A 442 -1.50 5.50 -35.37
N ASP A 443 -1.96 6.37 -34.46
CA ASP A 443 -3.31 6.96 -34.50
C ASP A 443 -3.33 8.35 -35.16
N THR A 444 -4.43 8.69 -35.85
CA THR A 444 -4.59 10.02 -36.46
C THR A 444 -5.03 11.05 -35.43
N LEU A 445 -4.12 11.93 -35.01
CA LEU A 445 -4.33 12.93 -33.95
C LEU A 445 -5.24 14.11 -34.33
N THR A 446 -5.48 14.30 -35.62
CA THR A 446 -6.28 15.41 -36.18
C THR A 446 -7.47 14.84 -36.95
N ARG A 447 -8.66 15.38 -36.69
CA ARG A 447 -9.86 14.99 -37.44
C ARG A 447 -9.95 15.77 -38.74
N THR A 448 -10.23 15.07 -39.84
CA THR A 448 -10.46 15.67 -41.17
C THR A 448 -11.91 16.10 -41.39
N ASP A 449 -12.80 15.86 -40.43
CA ASP A 449 -14.22 16.21 -40.49
C ASP A 449 -14.44 17.66 -40.01
N PRO A 450 -14.96 18.57 -40.85
CA PRO A 450 -15.16 19.99 -40.51
C PRO A 450 -16.26 20.24 -39.45
N THR A 451 -17.06 19.23 -39.10
CA THR A 451 -18.15 19.36 -38.11
C THR A 451 -17.76 19.01 -36.68
N LEU A 452 -16.56 18.45 -36.48
CA LEU A 452 -16.05 17.99 -35.18
C LEU A 452 -14.83 18.83 -34.74
N PRO A 453 -14.48 18.84 -33.44
CA PRO A 453 -13.28 19.51 -32.97
C PRO A 453 -12.06 19.05 -33.78
N ALA A 454 -11.21 19.99 -34.21
CA ALA A 454 -10.05 19.74 -35.07
C ALA A 454 -9.05 18.71 -34.49
N VAL A 455 -9.13 18.47 -33.18
CA VAL A 455 -8.20 17.65 -32.42
C VAL A 455 -8.95 16.49 -31.76
N THR A 456 -8.37 15.29 -31.81
CA THR A 456 -8.94 14.10 -31.18
C THR A 456 -8.93 14.17 -29.65
N GLY A 457 -9.87 13.49 -29.00
CA GLY A 457 -9.97 13.38 -27.54
C GLY A 457 -8.67 13.03 -26.77
N PRO A 458 -7.77 12.16 -27.29
CA PRO A 458 -6.47 11.88 -26.67
C PRO A 458 -5.58 13.09 -26.43
N VAL A 459 -5.70 14.14 -27.25
CA VAL A 459 -4.90 15.36 -27.09
C VAL A 459 -5.43 16.22 -25.94
N TYR A 460 -6.75 16.25 -25.71
CA TYR A 460 -7.32 16.92 -24.54
C TYR A 460 -6.91 16.21 -23.25
N GLY A 461 -6.87 14.88 -23.25
CA GLY A 461 -6.28 14.08 -22.17
C GLY A 461 -4.82 14.48 -21.90
N PHE A 462 -4.00 14.62 -22.95
CA PHE A 462 -2.60 15.05 -22.84
C PHE A 462 -2.44 16.48 -22.30
N MET A 463 -3.26 17.44 -22.74
CA MET A 463 -3.22 18.82 -22.25
C MET A 463 -3.49 18.93 -20.75
N VAL A 464 -4.39 18.08 -20.24
CA VAL A 464 -4.79 18.04 -18.83
C VAL A 464 -3.78 17.27 -17.95
N MET A 465 -3.05 16.31 -18.55
CA MET A 465 -2.19 15.36 -17.86
C MET A 465 -1.19 15.99 -16.87
N PRO A 466 -0.42 17.04 -17.20
CA PRO A 466 0.55 17.63 -16.27
C PRO A 466 -0.12 18.22 -15.02
N ALA A 467 -1.28 18.87 -15.19
CA ALA A 467 -2.01 19.49 -14.09
C ALA A 467 -2.60 18.44 -13.14
N VAL A 468 -3.20 17.38 -13.69
CA VAL A 468 -3.73 16.26 -12.89
C VAL A 468 -2.60 15.50 -12.19
N ALA A 469 -1.49 15.22 -12.88
CA ALA A 469 -0.33 14.57 -12.26
C ALA A 469 0.26 15.41 -11.11
N PHE A 470 0.38 16.73 -11.30
CA PHE A 470 0.80 17.64 -10.23
C PHE A 470 -0.16 17.61 -9.04
N MET A 471 -1.47 17.70 -9.27
CA MET A 471 -2.49 17.63 -8.22
C MET A 471 -2.35 16.35 -7.40
N ILE A 472 -2.30 15.19 -8.07
CA ILE A 472 -2.22 13.88 -7.41
C ILE A 472 -0.93 13.75 -6.60
N ALA A 473 0.21 14.15 -7.18
CA ALA A 473 1.49 14.12 -6.47
C ALA A 473 1.51 15.05 -5.26
N ALA A 474 0.97 16.27 -5.39
CA ALA A 474 0.90 17.26 -4.33
C ALA A 474 -0.01 16.82 -3.18
N VAL A 475 -1.22 16.33 -3.48
CA VAL A 475 -2.15 15.79 -2.46
C VAL A 475 -1.54 14.59 -1.77
N SER A 476 -0.93 13.67 -2.51
CA SER A 476 -0.27 12.49 -1.95
C SER A 476 0.86 12.85 -1.00
N LEU A 477 1.70 13.82 -1.39
CA LEU A 477 2.77 14.36 -0.56
C LEU A 477 2.21 15.03 0.71
N ALA A 478 1.21 15.90 0.56
CA ALA A 478 0.61 16.67 1.66
C ALA A 478 -0.04 15.76 2.70
N VAL A 479 -0.77 14.73 2.25
CA VAL A 479 -1.39 13.73 3.12
C VAL A 479 -0.33 12.87 3.81
N ALA A 480 0.70 12.43 3.08
CA ALA A 480 1.79 11.64 3.65
C ALA A 480 2.55 12.43 4.74
N LEU A 481 2.76 13.73 4.53
CA LEU A 481 3.40 14.66 5.46
C LEU A 481 2.55 14.94 6.70
N SER A 482 1.26 15.24 6.52
CA SER A 482 0.37 15.65 7.61
C SER A 482 -0.08 14.48 8.50
N THR A 483 -0.21 13.29 7.92
CA THR A 483 -0.76 12.12 8.60
C THR A 483 0.28 11.02 8.77
N ARG A 484 0.31 10.04 7.87
CA ARG A 484 1.30 8.97 7.74
C ARG A 484 1.31 8.52 6.28
N ILE A 485 2.43 7.99 5.81
CA ILE A 485 2.57 7.40 4.46
C ILE A 485 1.42 6.44 4.13
N VAL A 486 1.00 5.62 5.10
CA VAL A 486 -0.06 4.62 4.90
C VAL A 486 -1.41 5.25 4.60
N VAL A 487 -1.73 6.39 5.23
CA VAL A 487 -2.99 7.10 4.96
C VAL A 487 -3.01 7.64 3.54
N ALA A 488 -1.87 8.14 3.04
CA ALA A 488 -1.74 8.56 1.65
C ALA A 488 -1.90 7.38 0.67
N ILE A 489 -1.34 6.21 0.98
CA ILE A 489 -1.52 5.00 0.16
C ILE A 489 -3.01 4.64 0.08
N VAL A 490 -3.70 4.54 1.21
CA VAL A 490 -5.12 4.17 1.27
C VAL A 490 -5.98 5.19 0.53
N LEU A 491 -5.74 6.49 0.76
CA LEU A 491 -6.47 7.55 0.08
C LEU A 491 -6.34 7.42 -1.44
N ASN A 492 -5.12 7.22 -1.94
CA ASN A 492 -4.88 7.07 -3.38
C ASN A 492 -5.55 5.82 -3.94
N ILE A 493 -5.56 4.69 -3.23
CA ILE A 493 -6.29 3.49 -3.67
C ILE A 493 -7.79 3.80 -3.80
N ILE A 494 -8.40 4.45 -2.80
CA ILE A 494 -9.82 4.85 -2.86
C ILE A 494 -10.06 5.74 -4.08
N LEU A 495 -9.25 6.79 -4.27
CA LEU A 495 -9.44 7.75 -5.35
C LEU A 495 -9.20 7.14 -6.74
N VAL A 496 -8.25 6.21 -6.90
CA VAL A 496 -8.05 5.45 -8.14
C VAL A 496 -9.28 4.60 -8.46
N ILE A 497 -9.81 3.87 -7.48
CA ILE A 497 -11.03 3.06 -7.65
C ILE A 497 -12.20 3.95 -8.07
N MET A 498 -12.35 5.14 -7.47
CA MET A 498 -13.38 6.10 -7.89
C MET A 498 -13.13 6.66 -9.30
N GLY A 499 -11.86 6.92 -9.64
CA GLY A 499 -11.44 7.31 -10.99
C GLY A 499 -11.88 6.30 -12.04
N LEU A 500 -11.61 5.02 -11.80
CA LEU A 500 -12.03 3.91 -12.67
C LEU A 500 -13.54 3.83 -12.80
N LEU A 501 -14.26 3.96 -11.70
CA LEU A 501 -15.71 3.77 -11.65
C LEU A 501 -16.47 4.91 -12.36
N ILE A 502 -16.10 6.16 -12.09
CA ILE A 502 -16.79 7.32 -12.68
C ILE A 502 -16.19 7.66 -14.04
N GLY A 503 -14.86 7.72 -14.14
CA GLY A 503 -14.17 8.11 -15.38
C GLY A 503 -14.13 7.02 -16.44
N GLY A 504 -14.29 5.74 -16.06
CA GLY A 504 -14.39 4.61 -16.98
C GLY A 504 -15.81 4.32 -17.46
N ASN A 505 -16.82 5.02 -16.94
CA ASN A 505 -18.22 4.86 -17.34
C ASN A 505 -18.75 6.18 -17.91
N GLU A 506 -19.03 6.20 -19.21
CA GLU A 506 -19.48 7.40 -19.93
C GLU A 506 -20.76 8.01 -19.34
N VAL A 507 -21.69 7.17 -18.85
CA VAL A 507 -22.96 7.64 -18.27
C VAL A 507 -22.71 8.39 -16.96
N LEU A 508 -21.85 7.85 -16.10
CA LEU A 508 -21.51 8.49 -14.83
C LEU A 508 -20.64 9.74 -15.06
N ALA A 509 -19.70 9.66 -16.01
CA ALA A 509 -18.85 10.78 -16.41
C ALA A 509 -19.67 11.93 -16.99
N ALA A 510 -20.77 11.69 -17.72
CA ALA A 510 -21.61 12.74 -18.27
C ALA A 510 -22.29 13.61 -17.20
N THR A 511 -22.64 13.04 -16.05
CA THR A 511 -23.34 13.74 -14.93
C THR A 511 -22.38 14.55 -14.04
N TRP A 512 -22.89 15.33 -13.08
CA TRP A 512 -22.04 16.10 -12.14
C TRP A 512 -21.09 15.25 -11.27
N LEU A 513 -21.28 13.93 -11.23
CA LEU A 513 -20.48 12.95 -10.47
C LEU A 513 -19.00 12.96 -10.80
N TRP A 514 -18.62 13.38 -12.01
CA TRP A 514 -17.20 13.48 -12.43
C TRP A 514 -16.36 14.34 -11.48
N ARG A 515 -16.97 15.28 -10.75
CA ARG A 515 -16.30 16.12 -9.74
C ARG A 515 -15.83 15.33 -8.51
N LEU A 516 -16.43 14.17 -8.23
CA LEU A 516 -16.08 13.31 -7.10
C LEU A 516 -14.91 12.35 -7.40
N ALA A 517 -14.50 12.24 -8.67
CA ALA A 517 -13.43 11.36 -9.12
C ALA A 517 -12.25 12.13 -9.74
N PRO A 518 -11.52 12.96 -8.97
CA PRO A 518 -10.41 13.75 -9.49
C PRO A 518 -9.27 12.93 -10.11
N TRP A 519 -9.15 11.65 -9.73
CA TRP A 519 -8.11 10.75 -10.26
C TRP A 519 -8.50 10.18 -11.64
N GLY A 520 -9.76 10.30 -12.06
CA GLY A 520 -10.23 9.91 -13.40
C GLY A 520 -10.35 11.09 -14.38
N TRP A 521 -9.97 12.31 -13.97
CA TRP A 521 -10.18 13.53 -14.75
C TRP A 521 -9.49 13.55 -16.11
N MET A 522 -8.40 12.79 -16.29
CA MET A 522 -7.77 12.65 -17.60
C MET A 522 -8.70 11.93 -18.60
N SER A 523 -9.34 10.83 -18.18
CA SER A 523 -10.34 10.11 -18.98
C SER A 523 -11.58 10.96 -19.26
N ILE A 524 -12.01 11.76 -18.28
CA ILE A 524 -13.15 12.67 -18.46
C ILE A 524 -12.84 13.77 -19.48
N ALA A 525 -11.62 14.33 -19.48
CA ALA A 525 -11.21 15.31 -20.49
C ALA A 525 -11.08 14.71 -21.90
N HIS A 526 -10.70 13.43 -21.98
CA HIS A 526 -10.68 12.67 -23.22
C HIS A 526 -12.10 12.47 -23.78
N GLN A 527 -13.05 12.01 -22.96
CA GLN A 527 -14.44 11.76 -23.36
C GLN A 527 -15.25 13.05 -23.60
N PHE A 528 -15.01 14.08 -22.78
CA PHE A 528 -15.74 15.34 -22.76
C PHE A 528 -14.78 16.53 -22.91
N PRO A 529 -14.32 16.80 -24.15
CA PRO A 529 -13.33 17.83 -24.42
C PRO A 529 -13.68 19.18 -23.81
N GLU A 530 -14.95 19.59 -23.79
CA GLU A 530 -15.40 20.89 -23.28
C GLU A 530 -15.03 21.16 -21.80
N ARG A 531 -14.69 20.11 -21.04
CA ARG A 531 -14.37 20.20 -19.61
C ARG A 531 -12.88 20.44 -19.33
N TRP A 532 -12.03 20.39 -20.34
CA TRP A 532 -10.56 20.40 -20.18
C TRP A 532 -10.03 21.60 -19.39
N LEU A 533 -10.48 22.83 -19.70
CA LEU A 533 -10.06 24.05 -19.00
C LEU A 533 -10.43 24.01 -17.51
N MET A 534 -11.67 23.60 -17.22
CA MET A 534 -12.17 23.49 -15.86
C MET A 534 -11.35 22.50 -15.04
N ILE A 535 -11.01 21.36 -15.64
CA ILE A 535 -10.18 20.32 -15.01
C ILE A 535 -8.77 20.84 -14.73
N VAL A 536 -8.13 21.55 -15.67
CA VAL A 536 -6.80 22.14 -15.46
C VAL A 536 -6.82 23.13 -14.29
N VAL A 537 -7.76 24.07 -14.29
CA VAL A 537 -7.88 25.10 -13.24
C VAL A 537 -8.13 24.46 -11.87
N LEU A 538 -9.06 23.51 -11.78
CA LEU A 538 -9.34 22.81 -10.53
C LEU A 538 -8.14 22.00 -10.05
N SER A 539 -7.42 21.31 -10.94
CA SER A 539 -6.24 20.52 -10.60
C SER A 539 -5.12 21.39 -10.04
N LEU A 540 -4.84 22.53 -10.68
CA LEU A 540 -3.85 23.49 -10.21
C LEU A 540 -4.24 24.10 -8.87
N LEU A 541 -5.53 24.42 -8.68
CA LEU A 541 -6.05 24.95 -7.41
C LEU A 541 -5.89 23.93 -6.29
N ILE A 542 -6.37 22.69 -6.48
CA ILE A 542 -6.29 21.62 -5.48
C ILE A 542 -4.82 21.31 -5.15
N GLY A 543 -3.95 21.19 -6.17
CA GLY A 543 -2.53 20.96 -5.98
C GLY A 543 -1.86 22.10 -5.20
N SER A 544 -2.17 23.35 -5.51
CA SER A 544 -1.63 24.53 -4.81
C SER A 544 -2.08 24.61 -3.36
N VAL A 545 -3.38 24.34 -3.10
CA VAL A 545 -3.92 24.26 -1.73
C VAL A 545 -3.27 23.14 -0.95
N ALA A 546 -3.07 21.95 -1.56
CA ALA A 546 -2.37 20.85 -0.93
C ALA A 546 -0.93 21.23 -0.55
N MET A 547 -0.19 21.91 -1.43
CA MET A 547 1.16 22.40 -1.14
C MET A 547 1.17 23.46 -0.03
N GLY A 548 0.20 24.38 -0.01
CA GLY A 548 0.01 25.36 1.05
C GLY A 548 -0.26 24.70 2.40
N THR A 549 -1.19 23.75 2.45
CA THR A 549 -1.48 22.99 3.68
C THR A 549 -0.29 22.18 4.17
N ALA A 550 0.50 21.60 3.26
CA ALA A 550 1.74 20.89 3.58
C ALA A 550 2.79 21.84 4.19
N ALA A 551 2.93 23.04 3.64
CA ALA A 551 3.86 24.05 4.15
C ALA A 551 3.46 24.54 5.56
N LEU A 552 2.16 24.76 5.80
CA LEU A 552 1.62 25.12 7.12
C LEU A 552 1.75 23.98 8.14
N GLY A 553 1.53 22.73 7.69
CA GLY A 553 1.63 21.52 8.52
C GLY A 553 3.07 21.05 8.81
N ALA A 554 4.06 21.60 8.10
CA ALA A 554 5.45 21.16 8.12
C ALA A 554 6.07 21.08 9.53
N ARG A 555 5.76 22.06 10.39
CA ARG A 555 6.27 22.09 11.78
C ARG A 555 5.66 21.00 12.66
N ARG A 556 4.37 20.68 12.47
CA ARG A 556 3.69 19.61 13.22
C ARG A 556 4.26 18.24 12.85
N ALA A 557 4.59 18.04 11.59
CA ALA A 557 5.25 16.81 11.13
C ALA A 557 6.61 16.60 11.82
N ALA A 558 7.38 17.67 12.05
CA ALA A 558 8.65 17.60 12.76
C ALA A 558 8.52 17.25 14.26
N ILE A 559 7.36 17.47 14.90
CA ILE A 559 7.16 17.15 16.33
C ILE A 559 6.70 15.69 16.51
N ARG A 560 6.11 15.09 15.48
CA ARG A 560 5.46 13.77 15.54
C ARG A 560 6.43 12.58 15.49
N ASP A 561 7.53 12.74 14.77
CA ASP A 561 8.65 11.77 14.71
C ASP A 561 9.63 11.95 15.87
#